data_AF-D2ZRC2-F1
#
_entry.id   AF-D2ZRC2-F1
#
_cell.length_a   1.000
_cell.length_b   1.000
_cell.length_c   1.000
_cell.angle_alpha   90.00
_cell.angle_beta   90.00
_cell.angle_gamma   90.00
#
_symmetry.space_group_name_H-M   'P 1'
#
loop_
_entity.id
_entity.type
_entity.pdbx_description
1 polymer ?
#
loop_
_entity_poly.entity_id
_entity_poly.type
_entity_poly.pdbx_seq_one_letter_code
_entity_poly.pdbx_strand_id
1 'polypeptide(L)'
;MFSKKLFLSLLLIALIISMGCANAVDSSNWKTVKINDVDFKIPPKYQGGDINNDHTNYHYKDLNTFGILCIDDYIASSYGCWHNLKGKNLTIGSHDVAYFYQYNNFAKHDVSHAYFSSGDSIYCISWGSGEMTDEIEEIIINTPDSS
;
A
#
# COMPACT_ATOMS: atom_id res chain seq x y z
N MET A 1 -8.93 41.12 26.21
CA MET A 1 -9.76 40.73 25.06
C MET A 1 -8.89 40.63 23.83
N PHE A 2 -8.69 39.44 23.26
CA PHE A 2 -8.03 39.30 21.97
C PHE A 2 -8.90 39.96 20.89
N SER A 3 -8.30 40.74 19.99
CA SER A 3 -9.05 41.30 18.86
C SER A 3 -9.50 40.15 17.96
N LYS A 4 -10.71 40.23 17.38
CA LYS A 4 -11.21 39.22 16.43
C LYS A 4 -10.21 38.92 15.30
N LYS A 5 -9.43 39.92 14.88
CA LYS A 5 -8.38 39.79 13.84
C LYS A 5 -7.18 38.97 14.35
N LEU A 6 -6.75 39.20 15.58
CA LEU A 6 -5.64 38.45 16.19
C LEU A 6 -6.01 36.99 16.44
N PHE A 7 -7.27 36.73 16.83
CA PHE A 7 -7.79 35.37 16.98
C PHE A 7 -7.84 34.61 15.65
N LEU A 8 -8.33 35.25 14.57
CA LEU A 8 -8.35 34.64 13.24
C LEU A 8 -6.93 34.31 12.73
N SER A 9 -5.97 35.21 12.95
CA SER A 9 -4.58 35.00 12.57
C SER A 9 -3.95 33.81 13.28
N LEU A 10 -4.21 33.65 14.58
CA LEU A 10 -3.70 32.51 15.36
C LEU A 10 -4.33 31.19 14.93
N LEU A 11 -5.62 31.21 14.58
CA LEU A 11 -6.33 30.03 14.08
C LEU A 11 -5.79 29.57 12.72
N LEU A 12 -5.47 30.52 11.83
CA LEU A 12 -4.88 30.22 10.52
C LEU A 12 -3.46 29.63 10.67
N ILE A 13 -2.65 30.21 11.55
CA ILE A 13 -1.29 29.71 11.84
C ILE A 13 -1.36 28.30 12.45
N ALA A 14 -2.28 28.05 13.39
CA ALA A 14 -2.48 26.72 13.95
C ALA A 14 -2.93 25.70 12.88
N LEU A 15 -3.77 26.11 11.92
CA LEU A 15 -4.18 25.26 10.80
C LEU A 15 -2.98 24.85 9.93
N ILE A 16 -2.10 25.82 9.60
CA ILE A 16 -0.91 25.58 8.77
C ILE A 16 0.09 24.67 9.49
N ILE A 17 0.27 24.83 10.80
CA ILE A 17 1.20 23.98 11.59
C ILE A 17 0.60 22.58 11.83
N SER A 18 -0.74 22.44 11.81
CA SER A 18 -1.42 21.14 11.95
C SER A 18 -1.37 20.27 10.70
N MET A 19 -0.99 20.84 9.55
CA MET A 19 -0.58 20.08 8.37
C MET A 19 0.82 19.55 8.65
N GLY A 20 0.90 18.48 9.45
CA GLY A 20 2.17 17.81 9.73
C GLY A 20 2.91 17.58 8.41
N CYS A 21 4.21 17.89 8.39
CA CYS A 21 5.05 17.58 7.26
C CYS A 21 5.02 16.05 7.06
N ALA A 22 4.17 15.56 6.17
CA ALA A 22 4.33 14.21 5.64
C ALA A 22 5.70 14.21 4.96
N ASN A 23 6.66 13.47 5.54
CA ASN A 23 7.95 13.30 4.88
C ASN A 23 7.68 12.48 3.63
N ALA A 24 7.82 13.11 2.46
CA ALA A 24 7.76 12.37 1.20
C ALA A 24 8.82 11.27 1.24
N VAL A 25 8.42 10.04 0.95
CA VAL A 25 9.35 8.92 0.83
C VAL A 25 10.20 9.17 -0.41
N ASP A 26 11.52 9.18 -0.25
CA ASP A 26 12.44 9.29 -1.39
C ASP A 26 12.48 7.95 -2.14
N SER A 27 11.64 7.83 -3.17
CA SER A 27 11.57 6.65 -4.04
C SER A 27 12.52 6.70 -5.24
N SER A 28 13.48 7.64 -5.27
CA SER A 28 14.39 7.83 -6.42
C SER A 28 15.36 6.67 -6.66
N ASN A 29 15.74 5.93 -5.61
CA ASN A 29 16.62 4.76 -5.68
C ASN A 29 15.86 3.42 -5.73
N TRP A 30 14.53 3.46 -5.89
CA TRP A 30 13.71 2.26 -5.95
C TRP A 30 13.81 1.64 -7.35
N LYS A 31 13.76 0.31 -7.41
CA LYS A 31 13.87 -0.45 -8.66
C LYS A 31 12.47 -0.66 -9.21
N THR A 32 12.24 -0.30 -10.47
CA THR A 32 10.98 -0.62 -11.14
C THR A 32 10.94 -2.10 -11.52
N VAL A 33 9.82 -2.76 -11.21
CA VAL A 33 9.49 -4.13 -11.61
C VAL A 33 8.09 -4.10 -12.23
N LYS A 34 7.94 -4.69 -13.41
CA LYS A 34 6.65 -4.83 -14.08
C LYS A 34 5.94 -6.08 -13.58
N ILE A 35 4.71 -5.95 -13.09
CA ILE A 35 3.86 -7.05 -12.61
C ILE A 35 2.52 -6.96 -13.33
N ASN A 36 2.24 -7.97 -14.15
CA ASN A 36 1.26 -7.90 -15.22
C ASN A 36 1.53 -6.66 -16.09
N ASP A 37 0.57 -5.74 -16.23
CA ASP A 37 0.72 -4.54 -17.07
C ASP A 37 1.15 -3.28 -16.29
N VAL A 38 1.34 -3.38 -14.97
CA VAL A 38 1.68 -2.23 -14.10
C VAL A 38 3.14 -2.25 -13.64
N ASP A 39 3.78 -1.08 -13.67
CA ASP A 39 5.12 -0.88 -13.14
C ASP A 39 5.06 -0.51 -11.65
N PHE A 40 5.74 -1.28 -10.80
CA PHE A 40 5.86 -1.05 -9.37
C PHE A 40 7.28 -0.61 -9.01
N LYS A 41 7.42 0.45 -8.21
CA LYS A 41 8.70 0.81 -7.61
C LYS A 41 8.94 -0.01 -6.35
N ILE A 42 10.02 -0.78 -6.30
CA ILE A 42 10.35 -1.67 -5.18
C ILE A 42 11.42 -1.03 -4.27
N PRO A 43 11.14 -0.87 -2.96
CA PRO A 43 12.09 -0.33 -1.99
C PRO A 43 13.38 -1.16 -1.90
N PRO A 44 14.56 -0.55 -1.65
CA PRO A 44 15.86 -1.24 -1.60
C PRO A 44 15.88 -2.53 -0.76
N LYS A 45 15.21 -2.56 0.38
CA LYS A 45 15.14 -3.74 1.27
C LYS A 45 14.48 -4.97 0.63
N TYR A 46 13.69 -4.79 -0.41
CA TYR A 46 12.95 -5.87 -1.08
C TYR A 46 13.45 -6.15 -2.50
N GLN A 47 14.47 -5.44 -3.02
CA GLN A 47 14.90 -5.54 -4.43
C GLN A 47 15.53 -6.87 -4.85
N GLY A 48 15.93 -7.71 -3.89
CA GLY A 48 16.45 -9.06 -4.13
C GLY A 48 15.37 -10.13 -4.28
N GLY A 49 14.15 -9.74 -4.67
CA GLY A 49 13.05 -10.65 -4.90
C GLY A 49 12.97 -11.14 -6.35
N ASP A 50 12.10 -12.12 -6.57
CA ASP A 50 11.92 -12.80 -7.84
C ASP A 50 10.51 -12.56 -8.39
N ILE A 51 10.41 -12.59 -9.72
CA ILE A 51 9.14 -12.57 -10.45
C ILE A 51 8.84 -13.97 -10.97
N ASN A 52 7.58 -14.40 -10.91
CA ASN A 52 7.19 -15.68 -11.52
C ASN A 52 7.22 -15.60 -13.06
N ASN A 53 7.20 -16.77 -13.72
CA ASN A 53 7.28 -16.87 -15.17
C ASN A 53 6.12 -16.18 -15.90
N ASP A 54 4.94 -16.12 -15.27
CA ASP A 54 3.75 -15.46 -15.82
C ASP A 54 3.74 -13.95 -15.55
N HIS A 55 4.76 -13.43 -14.87
CA HIS A 55 4.89 -12.04 -14.45
C HIS A 55 3.72 -11.48 -13.61
N THR A 56 2.91 -12.34 -13.00
CA THR A 56 1.76 -11.96 -12.16
C THR A 56 2.10 -11.80 -10.68
N ASN A 57 3.32 -12.16 -10.26
CA ASN A 57 3.73 -12.15 -8.87
C ASN A 57 5.21 -11.77 -8.73
N TYR A 58 5.48 -10.74 -7.92
CA TYR A 58 6.80 -10.48 -7.35
C TYR A 58 6.83 -10.82 -5.86
N HIS A 59 7.89 -11.48 -5.38
CA HIS A 59 8.08 -11.72 -3.94
C HIS A 59 9.54 -11.63 -3.50
N TYR A 60 9.76 -11.09 -2.31
CA TYR A 60 11.04 -11.11 -1.63
C TYR A 60 11.00 -12.14 -0.50
N LYS A 61 11.81 -13.22 -0.62
CA LYS A 61 11.78 -14.44 0.20
C LYS A 61 10.50 -15.26 0.05
N ASP A 62 9.35 -14.65 0.33
CA ASP A 62 8.02 -15.25 0.19
C ASP A 62 6.94 -14.16 0.25
N LEU A 63 5.70 -14.54 -0.06
CA LEU A 63 4.54 -13.64 -0.05
C LEU A 63 4.14 -13.13 1.34
N ASN A 64 4.58 -13.77 2.42
CA ASN A 64 4.27 -13.30 3.78
C ASN A 64 5.29 -12.27 4.27
N THR A 65 6.50 -12.27 3.69
CA THR A 65 7.56 -11.29 3.97
C THR A 65 7.33 -10.00 3.19
N PHE A 66 7.28 -10.10 1.86
CA PHE A 66 6.88 -9.01 0.98
C PHE A 66 6.50 -9.59 -0.40
N GLY A 67 5.31 -9.26 -0.88
CA GLY A 67 4.84 -9.71 -2.18
C GLY A 67 3.91 -8.70 -2.85
N ILE A 68 3.87 -8.73 -4.18
CA ILE A 68 2.88 -8.01 -4.99
C ILE A 68 2.31 -9.01 -5.99
N LEU A 69 0.99 -9.21 -5.95
CA LEU A 69 0.27 -10.10 -6.86
C LEU A 69 -0.72 -9.30 -7.71
N CYS A 70 -0.78 -9.60 -9.01
CA CYS A 70 -2.01 -9.43 -9.78
C CYS A 70 -2.97 -10.57 -9.40
N ILE A 71 -4.19 -10.24 -8.98
CA ILE A 71 -5.14 -11.21 -8.42
C ILE A 71 -6.33 -11.51 -9.33
N ASP A 72 -6.34 -11.03 -10.57
CA ASP A 72 -7.47 -11.16 -11.49
C ASP A 72 -7.97 -12.62 -11.60
N ASP A 73 -7.06 -13.58 -11.74
CA ASP A 73 -7.38 -15.01 -11.81
C ASP A 73 -7.66 -15.65 -10.43
N TYR A 74 -7.28 -14.99 -9.34
CA TYR A 74 -7.40 -15.51 -7.97
C TYR A 74 -8.68 -15.05 -7.26
N ILE A 75 -9.34 -13.98 -7.73
CA ILE A 75 -10.54 -13.42 -7.10
C ILE A 75 -11.63 -14.46 -6.95
N ALA A 76 -11.94 -15.21 -8.01
CA ALA A 76 -13.00 -16.23 -7.96
C ALA A 76 -12.68 -17.34 -6.94
N SER A 77 -11.42 -17.77 -6.87
CA SER A 77 -10.97 -18.81 -5.95
C SER A 77 -10.89 -18.35 -4.48
N SER A 78 -10.74 -17.05 -4.27
CA SER A 78 -10.58 -16.43 -2.94
C SER A 78 -11.88 -15.81 -2.40
N TYR A 79 -12.93 -15.78 -3.21
CA TYR A 79 -14.21 -15.16 -2.86
C TYR A 79 -14.85 -15.87 -1.66
N GLY A 80 -15.09 -15.13 -0.58
CA GLY A 80 -15.69 -15.64 0.65
C GLY A 80 -14.72 -16.28 1.66
N CYS A 81 -13.45 -16.53 1.30
CA CYS A 81 -12.43 -17.04 2.23
C CYS A 81 -12.11 -16.04 3.38
N TRP A 82 -12.54 -14.80 3.22
CA TRP A 82 -12.14 -13.65 4.03
C TRP A 82 -13.31 -12.99 4.80
N HIS A 83 -14.45 -13.67 4.91
CA HIS A 83 -15.72 -13.10 5.41
C HIS A 83 -15.74 -12.60 6.86
N ASN A 84 -14.67 -12.80 7.65
CA ASN A 84 -14.55 -12.34 9.03
C ASN A 84 -13.32 -11.46 9.29
N LEU A 85 -12.64 -10.99 8.23
CA LEU A 85 -11.51 -10.09 8.41
C LEU A 85 -11.97 -8.69 8.81
N LYS A 86 -11.34 -8.14 9.84
CA LYS A 86 -11.49 -6.74 10.23
C LYS A 86 -10.56 -5.87 9.37
N GLY A 87 -11.03 -5.52 8.18
CA GLY A 87 -10.35 -4.57 7.30
C GLY A 87 -10.70 -3.11 7.59
N LYS A 88 -9.86 -2.21 7.06
CA LYS A 88 -10.11 -0.78 6.94
C LYS A 88 -10.09 -0.42 5.46
N ASN A 89 -11.01 0.43 5.03
CA ASN A 89 -10.90 1.08 3.75
C ASN A 89 -10.09 2.36 3.95
N LEU A 90 -9.07 2.55 3.13
CA LEU A 90 -8.19 3.71 3.13
C LEU A 90 -8.25 4.35 1.74
N THR A 91 -7.90 5.63 1.67
CA THR A 91 -7.58 6.29 0.40
C THR A 91 -6.10 6.61 0.43
N ILE A 92 -5.35 6.06 -0.51
CA ILE A 92 -3.89 6.23 -0.62
C ILE A 92 -3.60 6.79 -2.01
N GLY A 93 -3.13 8.04 -2.06
CA GLY A 93 -3.08 8.79 -3.31
C GLY A 93 -4.47 8.92 -3.92
N SER A 94 -4.62 8.45 -5.16
CA SER A 94 -5.88 8.37 -5.90
C SER A 94 -6.59 7.02 -5.76
N HIS A 95 -6.00 6.05 -5.04
CA HIS A 95 -6.52 4.69 -4.95
C HIS A 95 -7.40 4.49 -3.72
N ASP A 96 -8.55 3.83 -3.92
CA ASP A 96 -9.30 3.21 -2.84
C ASP A 96 -8.65 1.85 -2.49
N VAL A 97 -8.27 1.69 -1.22
CA VAL A 97 -7.48 0.55 -0.75
C VAL A 97 -8.22 -0.20 0.34
N ALA A 98 -8.44 -1.49 0.14
CA ALA A 98 -8.91 -2.40 1.18
C ALA A 98 -7.70 -2.96 1.93
N TYR A 99 -7.50 -2.51 3.17
CA TYR A 99 -6.38 -2.91 4.03
C TYR A 99 -6.84 -3.85 5.13
N PHE A 100 -6.13 -4.93 5.38
CA PHE A 100 -6.31 -5.75 6.57
C PHE A 100 -5.02 -6.42 6.98
N TYR A 101 -4.94 -6.81 8.25
CA TYR A 101 -3.83 -7.60 8.77
C TYR A 101 -4.35 -8.68 9.71
N GLN A 102 -3.63 -9.78 9.76
CA GLN A 102 -3.93 -10.88 10.66
C GLN A 102 -2.67 -11.66 11.01
N TYR A 103 -2.70 -12.32 12.16
CA TYR A 103 -1.67 -13.29 12.50
C TYR A 103 -1.75 -14.49 11.55
N ASN A 104 -0.67 -14.72 10.79
CA ASN A 104 -0.59 -15.86 9.89
C ASN A 104 0.03 -17.06 10.63
N ASN A 105 -0.76 -18.12 10.82
CA ASN A 105 -0.32 -19.31 11.54
C ASN A 105 0.77 -20.12 10.82
N PHE A 106 0.91 -19.97 9.50
CA PHE A 106 1.99 -20.61 8.73
C PHE A 106 3.28 -19.79 8.86
N ALA A 107 3.20 -18.48 8.66
CA ALA A 107 4.35 -17.58 8.72
C ALA A 107 4.83 -17.27 10.15
N LYS A 108 3.99 -17.52 11.16
CA LYS A 108 4.24 -17.26 12.59
C LYS A 108 4.43 -15.79 12.96
N HIS A 109 3.90 -14.87 12.16
CA HIS A 109 3.87 -13.44 12.43
C HIS A 109 2.62 -12.80 11.79
N ASP A 110 2.37 -11.53 12.11
CA ASP A 110 1.33 -10.75 11.44
C ASP A 110 1.71 -10.47 9.99
N VAL A 111 0.72 -10.64 9.10
CA VAL A 111 0.85 -10.34 7.68
C VAL A 111 -0.26 -9.36 7.31
N SER A 112 0.16 -8.24 6.75
CA SER A 112 -0.71 -7.21 6.20
C SER A 112 -0.94 -7.42 4.72
N HIS A 113 -2.11 -7.01 4.25
CA HIS A 113 -2.49 -7.03 2.86
C HIS A 113 -3.19 -5.73 2.48
N ALA A 114 -2.86 -5.18 1.32
CA ALA A 114 -3.50 -4.02 0.72
C ALA A 114 -3.97 -4.39 -0.68
N TYR A 115 -5.29 -4.33 -0.89
CA TYR A 115 -5.94 -4.62 -2.17
C TYR A 115 -6.40 -3.31 -2.81
N PHE A 116 -6.08 -3.12 -4.09
CA PHE A 116 -6.47 -1.92 -4.84
C PHE A 116 -6.44 -2.20 -6.34
N SER A 117 -7.19 -1.38 -7.09
CA SER A 117 -7.17 -1.38 -8.56
C SER A 117 -6.09 -0.42 -9.08
N SER A 118 -5.43 -0.82 -10.16
CA SER A 118 -4.44 -0.01 -10.89
C SER A 118 -4.40 -0.47 -12.34
N GLY A 119 -4.50 0.47 -13.29
CA GLY A 119 -4.70 0.10 -14.70
C GLY A 119 -5.98 -0.73 -14.88
N ASP A 120 -5.88 -1.85 -15.58
CA ASP A 120 -7.00 -2.76 -15.87
C ASP A 120 -7.11 -3.95 -14.89
N SER A 121 -6.26 -4.01 -13.86
CA SER A 121 -6.11 -5.15 -12.96
C SER A 121 -6.29 -4.80 -11.49
N ILE A 122 -6.52 -5.83 -10.67
CA ILE A 122 -6.54 -5.71 -9.21
C ILE A 122 -5.27 -6.32 -8.64
N TYR A 123 -4.66 -5.61 -7.70
CA TYR A 123 -3.41 -6.01 -7.06
C TYR A 123 -3.57 -6.21 -5.56
N CYS A 124 -2.75 -7.11 -5.02
CA CYS A 124 -2.56 -7.30 -3.58
C CYS A 124 -1.08 -7.12 -3.24
N ILE A 125 -0.77 -6.16 -2.38
CA ILE A 125 0.55 -6.05 -1.74
C ILE A 125 0.46 -6.70 -0.36
N SER A 126 1.37 -7.61 -0.06
CA SER A 126 1.49 -8.26 1.25
C SER A 126 2.85 -7.96 1.90
N TRP A 127 2.89 -7.80 3.22
CA TRP A 127 4.13 -7.56 3.95
C TRP A 127 4.07 -8.05 5.40
N GLY A 128 5.23 -8.40 5.95
CA GLY A 128 5.39 -8.86 7.33
C GLY A 128 5.33 -7.72 8.35
N SER A 129 4.14 -7.15 8.54
CA SER A 129 3.83 -6.17 9.58
C SER A 129 2.34 -6.25 9.93
N GLY A 130 1.93 -5.65 11.05
CA GLY A 130 0.53 -5.45 11.42
C GLY A 130 -0.01 -4.05 11.08
N GLU A 131 0.83 -3.16 10.53
CA GLU A 131 0.48 -1.77 10.24
C GLU A 131 0.85 -1.37 8.81
N MET A 132 0.04 -0.47 8.23
CA MET A 132 0.36 0.27 7.00
C MET A 132 1.60 1.12 7.25
N THR A 133 2.50 1.18 6.27
CA THR A 133 3.74 1.95 6.35
C THR A 133 3.85 2.92 5.19
N ASP A 134 4.52 4.05 5.40
CA ASP A 134 4.76 5.07 4.37
C ASP A 134 5.38 4.47 3.10
N GLU A 135 6.24 3.45 3.23
CA GLU A 135 6.83 2.75 2.08
C GLU A 135 5.78 1.98 1.26
N ILE A 136 4.80 1.33 1.90
CA ILE A 136 3.74 0.63 1.17
C ILE A 136 2.79 1.64 0.53
N GLU A 137 2.48 2.73 1.22
CA GLU A 137 1.69 3.83 0.65
C GLU A 137 2.37 4.41 -0.59
N GLU A 138 3.67 4.66 -0.52
CA GLU A 138 4.46 5.17 -1.65
C GLU A 138 4.48 4.17 -2.84
N ILE A 139 4.53 2.85 -2.59
CA ILE A 139 4.41 1.86 -3.68
C ILE A 139 3.08 2.05 -4.42
N ILE A 140 1.97 2.18 -3.68
CA ILE A 140 0.61 2.33 -4.23
C ILE A 140 0.47 3.67 -4.98
N ILE A 141 0.91 4.77 -4.38
CA ILE A 141 0.84 6.13 -4.96
C ILE A 141 1.54 6.22 -6.33
N ASN A 142 2.59 5.43 -6.55
CA ASN A 142 3.35 5.44 -7.79
C ASN A 142 2.76 4.56 -8.91
N THR A 143 1.59 3.94 -8.68
CA THR A 143 0.89 3.16 -9.71
C THR A 143 -0.12 4.03 -10.48
N PRO A 144 -0.50 3.67 -11.71
CA PRO A 144 -1.50 4.41 -12.47
C PRO A 144 -2.91 4.22 -11.89
N ASP A 145 -3.76 5.24 -12.02
CA ASP A 145 -5.19 5.13 -11.72
C ASP A 145 -5.83 3.95 -12.47
N SER A 146 -6.88 3.36 -11.89
CA SER A 146 -7.67 2.36 -12.58
C SER A 146 -8.46 2.97 -13.75
N SER A 147 -8.62 2.21 -14.84
CA SER A 147 -9.39 2.61 -16.02
C SER A 147 -10.90 2.38 -15.89
#